data_AF-A0A958XC43-F1
#
_entry.id   AF-A0A958XC43-F1
#
_cell.length_a   1.000
_cell.length_b   1.000
_cell.length_c   1.000
_cell.angle_alpha   90.00
_cell.angle_beta   90.00
_cell.angle_gamma   90.00
#
_symmetry.space_group_name_H-M   'P 1'
#
loop_
_entity.id
_entity.type
_entity.pdbx_description
1 polymer ?
#
loop_
_entity_poly.entity_id
_entity_poly.type
_entity_poly.pdbx_seq_one_letter_code
_entity_poly.pdbx_strand_id
1 'polypeptide(L)'
;SPHLSPGARYIAWWSDVDTAWYTWNARTAVTVRLTDNRTVNFFDDERDVPDLPGAYGTAGWLDDDAAILLYDRYDIWKFDPDGKKKPERMTSGRAGETVYRYLKLDPEQQSIHSEEEMLLHRFDRQTKSEGYAWLSPHSGTLRPWLGGDYAYTKSPKKARNANRLLFTREHYNTFPDLMLAGMPGGQPRQISDANPQQAEYRWGSIEPVQWTSLTGEKISGLLVKPDDFDPAKQYPMIVNFYEKVSDGLHRHRSPGFHRSQINWTVYASRGYLIFAPDIHYKTGYPGESAYDAIVSGVAAMIDRGFVDASRIGLQGHSWGGYQAAYLVTRTDMFACAEAGAPVANMTSAYGGIRWESGMSRAFQYERQHSRIGGSLWEYPLRYLENSPLFSLDKVHTPLLILHNDKDGAVPWYQGIELFSGLRRLGKPCWLLNYNNEPHWPVKLQNRIDFQKRMQQFFDHYLMSAPMPSWMQRGVPPLEKGILQGFETGG
;
A
#
# COMPACT_ATOMS: atom_id res chain seq x y z
N SER A 1 -3.79 -10.38 -20.62
CA SER A 1 -3.76 -10.21 -22.09
C SER A 1 -2.89 -11.29 -22.71
N PRO A 2 -3.19 -11.75 -23.94
CA PRO A 2 -2.31 -12.67 -24.65
C PRO A 2 -0.97 -12.01 -25.01
N HIS A 3 0.11 -12.79 -25.00
CA HIS A 3 1.47 -12.39 -25.31
C HIS A 3 2.02 -13.27 -26.43
N LEU A 4 2.49 -12.64 -27.51
CA LEU A 4 3.13 -13.33 -28.62
C LEU A 4 4.57 -13.71 -28.24
N SER A 5 5.01 -14.90 -28.66
CA SER A 5 6.40 -15.30 -28.54
C SER A 5 7.29 -14.53 -29.55
N PRO A 6 8.60 -14.37 -29.29
CA PRO A 6 9.52 -13.61 -30.15
C PRO A 6 9.48 -14.03 -31.64
N GLY A 7 9.47 -15.33 -31.90
CA GLY A 7 9.39 -15.91 -33.24
C GLY A 7 7.96 -16.03 -33.80
N ALA A 8 6.97 -15.48 -33.08
CA ALA A 8 5.55 -15.53 -33.41
C ALA A 8 4.99 -16.96 -33.60
N ARG A 9 5.64 -17.99 -33.04
CA ARG A 9 5.16 -19.37 -33.10
C ARG A 9 4.12 -19.67 -32.05
N TYR A 10 4.11 -18.94 -30.94
CA TYR A 10 3.19 -19.18 -29.84
C TYR A 10 2.50 -17.90 -29.37
N ILE A 11 1.26 -18.06 -28.89
CA ILE A 11 0.56 -17.07 -28.09
C ILE A 11 0.39 -17.66 -26.69
N ALA A 12 0.90 -17.00 -25.65
CA ALA A 12 0.69 -17.38 -24.26
C ALA A 12 -0.33 -16.46 -23.59
N TRP A 13 -1.19 -17.01 -22.72
CA TRP A 13 -2.12 -16.21 -21.93
C TRP A 13 -2.45 -16.87 -20.60
N TRP A 14 -2.93 -16.05 -19.67
CA TRP A 14 -3.54 -16.49 -18.43
C TRP A 14 -5.06 -16.56 -18.59
N SER A 15 -5.66 -17.68 -18.17
CA SER A 15 -7.10 -17.86 -18.02
C SER A 15 -7.46 -17.69 -16.55
N ASP A 16 -8.14 -16.59 -16.20
CA ASP A 16 -8.59 -16.34 -14.81
C ASP A 16 -9.58 -17.41 -14.34
N VAL A 17 -10.44 -17.92 -15.23
CA VAL A 17 -11.46 -18.93 -14.92
C VAL A 17 -10.81 -20.28 -14.61
N ASP A 18 -9.81 -20.68 -15.40
CA ASP A 18 -9.11 -21.95 -15.17
C ASP A 18 -7.99 -21.83 -14.14
N THR A 19 -7.67 -20.58 -13.74
CA THR A 19 -6.46 -20.21 -13.01
C THR A 19 -5.20 -20.81 -13.64
N ALA A 20 -5.07 -20.76 -14.96
CA ALA A 20 -3.99 -21.45 -15.66
C ALA A 20 -3.37 -20.66 -16.80
N TRP A 21 -2.07 -20.87 -16.99
CA TRP A 21 -1.34 -20.45 -18.17
C TRP A 21 -1.55 -21.45 -19.30
N TYR A 22 -1.76 -20.89 -20.49
CA TYR A 22 -1.89 -21.63 -21.73
C TYR A 22 -0.93 -21.09 -22.78
N THR A 23 -0.60 -21.95 -23.73
CA THR A 23 0.04 -21.60 -24.99
C THR A 23 -0.80 -22.13 -26.15
N TRP A 24 -0.82 -21.39 -27.25
CA TRP A 24 -1.38 -21.82 -28.52
C TRP A 24 -0.30 -21.74 -29.58
N ASN A 25 -0.06 -22.85 -30.29
CA ASN A 25 0.93 -22.95 -31.34
C ASN A 25 0.32 -22.52 -32.67
N ALA A 26 0.83 -21.42 -33.25
CA ALA A 26 0.29 -20.81 -34.46
C ALA A 26 0.46 -21.66 -35.73
N ARG A 27 1.37 -22.63 -35.72
CA ARG A 27 1.61 -23.52 -36.88
C ARG A 27 0.73 -24.76 -36.84
N THR A 28 0.53 -25.34 -35.66
CA THR A 28 -0.23 -26.59 -35.50
C THR A 28 -1.67 -26.37 -35.04
N ALA A 29 -2.01 -25.14 -34.65
CA ALA A 29 -3.27 -24.75 -34.03
C ALA A 29 -3.59 -25.50 -32.71
N VAL A 30 -2.58 -26.08 -32.05
CA VAL A 30 -2.73 -26.82 -30.80
C VAL A 30 -2.65 -25.87 -29.59
N THR A 31 -3.63 -25.99 -28.69
CA THR A 31 -3.61 -25.35 -27.37
C THR A 31 -3.06 -26.31 -26.32
N VAL A 32 -2.15 -25.81 -25.48
CA VAL A 32 -1.54 -26.55 -24.37
C VAL A 32 -1.80 -25.79 -23.07
N ARG A 33 -2.23 -26.51 -22.04
CA ARG A 33 -2.29 -25.99 -20.66
C ARG A 33 -0.93 -26.20 -20.01
N LEU A 34 -0.25 -25.12 -19.65
CA LEU A 34 1.08 -25.17 -19.04
C LEU A 34 1.00 -25.42 -17.53
N THR A 35 0.05 -24.79 -16.83
CA THR A 35 -0.05 -24.89 -15.37
C THR A 35 -1.36 -25.55 -14.94
N ASP A 36 -1.28 -26.47 -13.97
CA ASP A 36 -2.44 -27.20 -13.43
C ASP A 36 -2.73 -26.89 -11.95
N ASN A 37 -1.88 -26.09 -11.30
CA ASN A 37 -1.91 -25.73 -9.88
C ASN A 37 -1.95 -26.93 -8.91
N ARG A 38 -1.53 -28.14 -9.33
CA ARG A 38 -1.54 -29.31 -8.46
C ARG A 38 -0.38 -29.35 -7.48
N THR A 39 0.76 -28.78 -7.86
CA THR A 39 1.98 -28.77 -7.04
C THR A 39 2.28 -27.39 -6.47
N VAL A 40 2.10 -26.33 -7.27
CA VAL A 40 2.29 -24.94 -6.86
C VAL A 40 1.26 -24.04 -7.54
N ASN A 41 0.82 -22.98 -6.86
CA ASN A 41 -0.09 -22.00 -7.42
C ASN A 41 0.68 -20.98 -8.27
N PHE A 42 0.22 -20.77 -9.51
CA PHE A 42 0.73 -19.71 -10.40
C PHE A 42 -0.14 -18.44 -10.37
N PHE A 43 -1.16 -18.42 -9.52
CA PHE A 43 -2.04 -17.28 -9.25
C PHE A 43 -1.75 -16.65 -7.89
N ASP A 44 -2.08 -15.36 -7.75
CA ASP A 44 -2.01 -14.62 -6.48
C ASP A 44 -2.98 -15.20 -5.45
N ASP A 45 -2.45 -16.11 -4.65
CA ASP A 45 -3.11 -16.81 -3.56
C ASP A 45 -3.03 -16.04 -2.23
N GLU A 46 -2.56 -14.79 -2.24
CA GLU A 46 -2.66 -13.85 -1.12
C GLU A 46 -3.73 -12.78 -1.32
N ARG A 47 -4.38 -12.80 -2.49
CA ARG A 47 -5.47 -11.91 -2.85
C ARG A 47 -6.68 -12.20 -1.97
N ASP A 48 -7.03 -11.23 -1.13
CA ASP A 48 -8.13 -11.30 -0.15
C ASP A 48 -9.40 -10.59 -0.63
N VAL A 49 -9.67 -10.64 -1.94
CA VAL A 49 -10.88 -10.09 -2.53
C VAL A 49 -11.71 -11.19 -3.21
N PRO A 50 -13.05 -11.11 -3.22
CA PRO A 50 -13.91 -12.13 -3.81
C PRO A 50 -14.00 -11.97 -5.35
N ASP A 51 -12.88 -12.17 -6.01
CA ASP A 51 -12.71 -12.11 -7.46
C ASP A 51 -11.75 -13.20 -7.93
N LEU A 52 -11.74 -13.51 -9.23
CA LEU A 52 -10.80 -14.48 -9.77
C LEU A 52 -9.35 -13.98 -9.60
N PRO A 53 -8.43 -14.81 -9.09
CA PRO A 53 -7.06 -14.38 -8.86
C PRO A 53 -6.31 -14.27 -10.18
N GLY A 54 -5.50 -13.21 -10.31
CA GLY A 54 -4.62 -13.04 -11.46
C GLY A 54 -3.35 -13.88 -11.30
N ALA A 55 -2.63 -14.10 -12.41
CA ALA A 55 -1.31 -14.73 -12.35
C ALA A 55 -0.29 -13.88 -11.58
N TYR A 56 0.72 -14.53 -10.99
CA TYR A 56 1.96 -13.85 -10.54
C TYR A 56 2.78 -13.26 -11.71
N GLY A 57 2.44 -13.62 -12.95
CA GLY A 57 3.01 -13.07 -14.17
C GLY A 57 4.06 -13.97 -14.83
N THR A 58 4.85 -13.38 -15.71
CA THR A 58 5.87 -14.05 -16.51
C THR A 58 7.14 -13.20 -16.56
N ALA A 59 8.31 -13.85 -16.62
CA ALA A 59 9.57 -13.16 -16.91
C ALA A 59 9.74 -12.85 -18.40
N GLY A 60 9.07 -13.61 -19.27
CA GLY A 60 9.18 -13.53 -20.72
C GLY A 60 9.54 -14.86 -21.37
N TRP A 61 9.89 -14.78 -22.65
CA TRP A 61 10.28 -15.92 -23.48
C TRP A 61 11.79 -16.04 -23.58
N LEU A 62 12.30 -17.27 -23.67
CA LEU A 62 13.66 -17.51 -24.13
C LEU A 62 13.77 -17.33 -25.65
N ASP A 63 15.00 -17.19 -26.13
CA ASP A 63 15.32 -17.14 -27.56
C ASP A 63 14.67 -18.27 -28.36
N ASP A 64 14.38 -17.98 -29.64
CA ASP A 64 13.77 -18.91 -30.60
C ASP A 64 12.51 -19.59 -30.07
N ASP A 65 11.73 -18.94 -29.20
CA ASP A 65 10.57 -19.51 -28.50
C ASP A 65 10.87 -20.82 -27.76
N ALA A 66 12.10 -21.04 -27.31
CA ALA A 66 12.53 -22.32 -26.74
C ALA A 66 11.81 -22.67 -25.43
N ALA A 67 11.44 -21.66 -24.64
CA ALA A 67 10.67 -21.81 -23.41
C ALA A 67 9.97 -20.49 -23.04
N ILE A 68 8.94 -20.58 -22.21
CA ILE A 68 8.38 -19.44 -21.48
C ILE A 68 8.72 -19.55 -19.99
N LEU A 69 9.09 -18.42 -19.38
CA LEU A 69 9.39 -18.33 -17.95
C LEU A 69 8.20 -17.75 -17.19
N LEU A 70 7.61 -18.53 -16.28
CA LEU A 70 6.43 -18.17 -15.50
C LEU A 70 6.79 -18.00 -14.02
N TYR A 71 6.08 -17.12 -13.32
CA TYR A 71 6.24 -16.94 -11.88
C TYR A 71 5.21 -17.74 -11.10
N ASP A 72 5.65 -18.43 -10.06
CA ASP A 72 4.81 -18.66 -8.90
C ASP A 72 5.04 -17.54 -7.86
N ARG A 73 4.46 -17.66 -6.65
CA ARG A 73 4.63 -16.68 -5.58
C ARG A 73 6.10 -16.30 -5.36
N TYR A 74 7.01 -17.27 -5.33
CA TYR A 74 8.41 -17.11 -4.95
C TYR A 74 9.36 -17.29 -6.14
N ASP A 75 9.06 -18.23 -7.01
CA ASP A 75 10.01 -18.86 -7.92
C ASP A 75 9.73 -18.58 -9.40
N ILE A 76 10.81 -18.66 -10.19
CA ILE A 76 10.77 -18.65 -11.65
C ILE A 76 10.78 -20.08 -12.15
N TRP A 77 9.86 -20.40 -13.06
CA TRP A 77 9.69 -21.71 -13.66
C TRP A 77 9.83 -21.62 -15.18
N LYS A 78 10.49 -22.61 -15.78
CA LYS A 78 10.70 -22.73 -17.22
C LYS A 78 9.78 -23.81 -17.78
N PHE A 79 8.98 -23.42 -18.76
CA PHE A 79 8.00 -24.28 -19.41
C PHE A 79 8.32 -24.45 -20.90
N ASP A 80 8.22 -25.69 -21.37
CA ASP A 80 8.15 -26.00 -22.80
C ASP A 80 6.77 -25.57 -23.33
N PRO A 81 6.68 -24.69 -24.34
CA PRO A 81 5.41 -24.19 -24.85
C PRO A 81 4.56 -25.27 -25.55
N ASP A 82 5.16 -26.40 -25.96
CA ASP A 82 4.42 -27.56 -26.46
C ASP A 82 3.96 -28.52 -25.34
N GLY A 83 4.36 -28.29 -24.09
CA GLY A 83 4.01 -29.13 -22.94
C GLY A 83 4.57 -30.56 -22.97
N LYS A 84 5.59 -30.83 -23.79
CA LYS A 84 6.19 -32.17 -23.94
C LYS A 84 7.23 -32.45 -22.86
N LYS A 85 7.90 -31.40 -22.37
CA LYS A 85 8.86 -31.48 -21.27
C LYS A 85 8.22 -31.07 -19.95
N LYS A 86 8.67 -31.70 -18.86
CA LYS A 86 8.25 -31.31 -17.51
C LYS A 86 8.75 -29.88 -17.18
N PRO A 87 7.97 -29.09 -16.44
CA PRO A 87 8.41 -27.78 -15.98
C PRO A 87 9.64 -27.86 -15.09
N GLU A 88 10.56 -26.92 -15.26
CA GLU A 88 11.81 -26.83 -14.49
C GLU A 88 11.76 -25.62 -13.57
N ARG A 89 12.01 -25.81 -12.26
CA ARG A 89 12.08 -24.71 -11.30
C ARG A 89 13.49 -24.10 -11.32
N MET A 90 13.60 -22.85 -11.74
CA MET A 90 14.89 -22.17 -11.97
C MET A 90 15.45 -21.49 -10.72
N THR A 91 14.61 -21.21 -9.72
CA THR A 91 15.02 -20.61 -8.44
C THR A 91 14.56 -21.48 -7.26
N SER A 92 15.01 -21.16 -6.04
CA SER A 92 14.61 -21.88 -4.82
C SER A 92 14.26 -20.91 -3.69
N GLY A 93 13.34 -19.99 -3.98
CA GLY A 93 12.84 -18.97 -3.07
C GLY A 93 11.80 -19.47 -2.08
N ARG A 94 10.97 -20.46 -2.45
CA ARG A 94 9.87 -20.93 -1.61
C ARG A 94 10.25 -21.39 -0.20
N ALA A 95 11.42 -22.02 -0.03
CA ALA A 95 11.87 -22.51 1.27
C ALA A 95 12.23 -21.40 2.27
N GLY A 96 12.71 -20.26 1.77
CA GLY A 96 13.06 -19.08 2.57
C GLY A 96 12.12 -17.89 2.34
N GLU A 97 10.94 -18.13 1.73
CA GLU A 97 9.99 -17.10 1.34
C GLU A 97 10.61 -15.91 0.58
N THR A 98 11.64 -16.18 -0.22
CA THR A 98 12.29 -15.17 -1.05
C THR A 98 11.61 -15.10 -2.41
N VAL A 99 11.13 -13.92 -2.79
CA VAL A 99 10.51 -13.66 -4.08
C VAL A 99 11.57 -13.24 -5.09
N TYR A 100 11.67 -13.95 -6.22
CA TYR A 100 12.56 -13.61 -7.32
C TYR A 100 11.79 -13.07 -8.52
N ARG A 101 12.17 -11.91 -9.04
CA ARG A 101 11.57 -11.30 -10.25
C ARG A 101 12.64 -10.79 -11.20
N TYR A 102 12.47 -11.05 -12.49
CA TYR A 102 13.42 -10.63 -13.52
C TYR A 102 13.39 -9.12 -13.73
N LEU A 103 14.57 -8.51 -13.84
CA LEU A 103 14.76 -7.12 -14.20
C LEU A 103 15.27 -7.02 -15.63
N LYS A 104 14.38 -6.64 -16.54
CA LYS A 104 14.73 -6.39 -17.94
C LYS A 104 15.62 -5.14 -18.05
N LEU A 105 16.91 -5.35 -18.27
CA LEU A 105 17.92 -4.30 -18.30
C LEU A 105 18.00 -3.57 -19.65
N ASP A 106 17.66 -4.26 -20.73
CA ASP A 106 17.53 -3.67 -22.05
C ASP A 106 16.05 -3.61 -22.44
N PRO A 107 15.43 -2.42 -22.53
CA PRO A 107 14.01 -2.32 -22.90
C PRO A 107 13.72 -2.84 -24.32
N GLU A 108 14.69 -2.82 -25.23
CA GLU A 108 14.57 -3.24 -26.64
C GLU A 108 14.63 -4.77 -26.81
N GLN A 109 15.14 -5.49 -25.80
CA GLN A 109 15.25 -6.95 -25.80
C GLN A 109 13.89 -7.62 -26.05
N GLN A 110 13.80 -8.48 -27.07
CA GLN A 110 12.55 -9.19 -27.38
C GLN A 110 12.43 -10.53 -26.66
N SER A 111 13.56 -11.17 -26.36
CA SER A 111 13.67 -12.50 -25.73
C SER A 111 14.81 -12.54 -24.72
N ILE A 112 14.70 -13.41 -23.73
CA ILE A 112 15.74 -13.68 -22.73
C ILE A 112 16.78 -14.60 -23.38
N HIS A 113 18.01 -14.10 -23.50
CA HIS A 113 19.10 -14.86 -24.09
C HIS A 113 19.52 -16.00 -23.17
N SER A 114 19.53 -17.24 -23.67
CA SER A 114 19.78 -18.43 -22.82
C SER A 114 21.19 -18.45 -22.23
N GLU A 115 22.14 -17.85 -22.95
CA GLU A 115 23.57 -17.80 -22.60
C GLU A 115 23.94 -16.55 -21.78
N GLU A 116 23.01 -15.62 -21.57
CA GLU A 116 23.24 -14.43 -20.74
C GLU A 116 22.59 -14.58 -19.38
N GLU A 117 23.29 -14.15 -18.33
CA GLU A 117 22.71 -14.15 -16.99
C GLU A 117 21.60 -13.09 -16.85
N MET A 118 20.50 -13.49 -16.24
CA MET A 118 19.38 -12.64 -15.86
C MET A 118 19.69 -11.94 -14.54
N LEU A 119 19.51 -10.61 -14.48
CA LEU A 119 19.44 -9.90 -13.21
C LEU A 119 18.05 -10.08 -12.60
N LEU A 120 18.00 -10.52 -11.35
CA LEU A 120 16.78 -10.70 -10.58
C LEU A 120 16.75 -9.69 -9.42
N HIS A 121 15.59 -9.08 -9.19
CA HIS A 121 15.24 -8.53 -7.87
C HIS A 121 14.91 -9.69 -6.94
N ARG A 122 15.41 -9.61 -5.70
CA ARG A 122 15.05 -10.53 -4.62
C ARG A 122 14.42 -9.75 -3.47
N PHE A 123 13.36 -10.31 -2.88
CA PHE A 123 12.72 -9.80 -1.68
C PHE A 123 12.46 -10.93 -0.69
N ASP A 124 13.08 -10.88 0.47
CA ASP A 124 12.85 -11.83 1.55
C ASP A 124 11.64 -11.38 2.37
N ARG A 125 10.57 -12.16 2.38
CA ARG A 125 9.31 -11.73 3.00
C ARG A 125 9.32 -11.76 4.53
N GLN A 126 10.28 -12.46 5.14
CA GLN A 126 10.39 -12.57 6.60
C GLN A 126 11.18 -11.38 7.16
N THR A 127 12.35 -11.12 6.59
CA THR A 127 13.26 -10.04 7.02
C THR A 127 12.94 -8.71 6.36
N LYS A 128 12.18 -8.71 5.26
CA LYS A 128 11.93 -7.57 4.37
C LYS A 128 13.18 -7.06 3.65
N SER A 129 14.29 -7.78 3.72
CA SER A 129 15.53 -7.44 3.02
C SER A 129 15.36 -7.61 1.50
N GLU A 130 15.93 -6.69 0.74
CA GLU A 130 15.95 -6.76 -0.72
C GLU A 130 17.37 -6.84 -1.27
N GLY A 131 17.47 -7.09 -2.57
CA GLY A 131 18.72 -7.00 -3.29
C GLY A 131 18.63 -7.51 -4.72
N TYR A 132 19.78 -7.90 -5.25
CA TYR A 132 19.88 -8.49 -6.59
C TYR A 132 20.57 -9.84 -6.58
N ALA A 133 20.18 -10.70 -7.51
CA ALA A 133 20.81 -11.98 -7.79
C ALA A 133 20.95 -12.18 -9.30
N TRP A 134 21.93 -13.00 -9.71
CA TRP A 134 22.13 -13.43 -11.08
C TRP A 134 21.61 -14.85 -11.28
N LEU A 135 20.89 -15.09 -12.36
CA LEU A 135 20.41 -16.42 -12.74
C LEU A 135 20.85 -16.75 -14.16
N SER A 136 21.53 -17.88 -14.34
CA SER A 136 21.79 -18.44 -15.67
C SER A 136 20.55 -19.23 -16.16
N PRO A 137 19.92 -18.83 -17.29
CA PRO A 137 18.79 -19.57 -17.85
C PRO A 137 19.17 -20.97 -18.36
N HIS A 138 20.43 -21.12 -18.79
CA HIS A 138 20.97 -22.38 -19.30
C HIS A 138 21.19 -23.41 -18.18
N SER A 139 21.92 -23.01 -17.12
CA SER A 139 22.34 -23.94 -16.07
C SER A 139 21.47 -23.93 -14.81
N GLY A 140 20.55 -22.98 -14.68
CA GLY A 140 19.77 -22.76 -13.46
C GLY A 140 20.62 -22.25 -12.28
N THR A 141 21.86 -21.83 -12.52
CA THR A 141 22.76 -21.34 -11.46
C THR A 141 22.29 -19.98 -10.96
N LEU A 142 21.92 -19.92 -9.68
CA LEU A 142 21.50 -18.70 -8.98
C LEU A 142 22.63 -18.20 -8.07
N ARG A 143 23.04 -16.94 -8.23
CA ARG A 143 24.12 -16.29 -7.46
C ARG A 143 23.63 -14.97 -6.86
N PRO A 144 23.41 -14.88 -5.53
CA PRO A 144 23.17 -13.61 -4.87
C PRO A 144 24.32 -12.62 -5.13
N TRP A 145 24.00 -11.33 -5.28
CA TRP A 145 25.02 -10.29 -5.51
C TRP A 145 24.92 -9.15 -4.51
N LEU A 146 23.86 -8.34 -4.55
CA LEU A 146 23.64 -7.23 -3.62
C LEU A 146 22.53 -7.58 -2.65
N GLY A 147 22.59 -7.02 -1.44
CA GLY A 147 21.66 -7.35 -0.38
C GLY A 147 21.75 -6.46 0.85
N GLY A 148 20.84 -6.71 1.79
CA GLY A 148 20.82 -6.12 3.12
C GLY A 148 19.46 -5.53 3.45
N ASP A 149 19.39 -4.89 4.61
CA ASP A 149 18.18 -4.27 5.16
C ASP A 149 17.91 -2.93 4.46
N TYR A 150 17.66 -3.00 3.16
CA TYR A 150 17.34 -1.90 2.26
C TYR A 150 16.25 -2.35 1.29
N ALA A 151 15.45 -1.41 0.82
CA ALA A 151 14.67 -1.59 -0.40
C ALA A 151 15.54 -1.22 -1.60
N TYR A 152 15.51 -2.02 -2.66
CA TYR A 152 16.26 -1.80 -3.89
C TYR A 152 15.30 -1.43 -5.03
N THR A 153 15.71 -0.50 -5.89
CA THR A 153 14.88 -0.16 -7.05
C THR A 153 14.64 -1.37 -7.94
N LYS A 154 13.38 -1.53 -8.40
CA LYS A 154 12.98 -2.53 -9.39
C LYS A 154 13.19 -2.06 -10.83
N SER A 155 13.87 -0.92 -11.02
CA SER A 155 14.14 -0.36 -12.35
C SER A 155 15.58 0.16 -12.47
N PRO A 156 16.60 -0.66 -12.18
CA PRO A 156 17.99 -0.27 -12.37
C PRO A 156 18.29 -0.05 -13.86
N LYS A 157 19.35 0.70 -14.15
CA LYS A 157 19.78 1.05 -15.50
C LYS A 157 21.15 0.48 -15.81
N LYS A 158 21.23 -0.39 -16.82
CA LYS A 158 22.51 -0.89 -17.36
C LYS A 158 23.08 0.14 -18.33
N ALA A 159 24.38 0.39 -18.29
CA ALA A 159 25.05 1.20 -19.30
C ALA A 159 25.10 0.45 -20.64
N ARG A 160 24.77 1.13 -21.75
CA ARG A 160 24.70 0.51 -23.09
C ARG A 160 26.04 -0.11 -23.51
N ASN A 161 27.15 0.57 -23.22
CA ASN A 161 28.49 0.21 -23.71
C ASN A 161 29.46 -0.19 -22.58
N ALA A 162 28.95 -0.49 -21.38
CA ALA A 162 29.79 -0.89 -20.25
C ALA A 162 29.06 -1.83 -19.30
N ASN A 163 29.78 -2.76 -18.67
CA ASN A 163 29.26 -3.63 -17.62
C ASN A 163 29.14 -2.87 -16.30
N ARG A 164 28.19 -1.93 -16.26
CA ARG A 164 27.87 -1.05 -15.13
C ARG A 164 26.37 -0.96 -14.94
N LEU A 165 25.96 -1.00 -13.67
CA LEU A 165 24.58 -0.85 -13.24
C LEU A 165 24.45 0.41 -12.38
N LEU A 166 23.55 1.30 -12.76
CA LEU A 166 23.09 2.44 -11.98
C LEU A 166 21.77 2.07 -11.30
N PHE A 167 21.67 2.24 -9.99
CA PHE A 167 20.48 1.90 -9.22
C PHE A 167 20.40 2.75 -7.96
N THR A 168 19.32 2.60 -7.20
CA THR A 168 19.17 3.19 -5.86
C THR A 168 18.83 2.10 -4.87
N ARG A 169 19.23 2.31 -3.62
CA ARG A 169 18.74 1.55 -2.47
C ARG A 169 18.37 2.52 -1.36
N GLU A 170 17.36 2.19 -0.59
CA GLU A 170 16.85 3.06 0.47
C GLU A 170 16.64 2.29 1.76
N HIS A 171 16.76 3.01 2.88
CA HIS A 171 16.32 2.58 4.20
C HIS A 171 15.45 3.70 4.76
N TYR A 172 14.67 3.44 5.81
CA TYR A 172 13.87 4.49 6.45
C TYR A 172 14.68 5.76 6.73
N ASN A 173 15.93 5.61 7.19
CA ASN A 173 16.88 6.69 7.46
C ASN A 173 17.98 6.87 6.38
N THR A 174 17.91 6.18 5.24
CA THR A 174 18.89 6.34 4.15
C THR A 174 18.19 6.78 2.88
N PHE A 175 18.51 7.99 2.41
CA PHE A 175 17.97 8.53 1.16
C PHE A 175 18.40 7.65 -0.04
N PRO A 176 17.54 7.46 -1.07
CA PRO A 176 17.85 6.70 -2.28
C PRO A 176 18.84 7.41 -3.21
N ASP A 177 20.10 7.56 -2.77
CA ASP A 177 21.18 8.05 -3.61
C ASP A 177 21.50 7.09 -4.77
N LEU A 178 22.05 7.65 -5.84
CA LEU A 178 22.53 6.92 -6.99
C LEU A 178 23.75 6.08 -6.61
N MET A 179 23.64 4.78 -6.85
CA MET A 179 24.67 3.78 -6.66
C MET A 179 25.14 3.26 -8.02
N LEU A 180 26.45 3.11 -8.19
CA LEU A 180 27.08 2.54 -9.37
C LEU A 180 27.84 1.27 -9.00
N ALA A 181 27.57 0.16 -9.67
CA ALA A 181 28.30 -1.08 -9.47
C ALA A 181 28.77 -1.70 -10.80
N GLY A 182 29.92 -2.37 -10.78
CA GLY A 182 30.38 -3.22 -11.89
C GLY A 182 29.59 -4.52 -11.94
N MET A 183 29.25 -5.01 -13.13
CA MET A 183 28.51 -6.27 -13.29
C MET A 183 29.46 -7.42 -13.69
N PRO A 184 29.20 -8.68 -13.29
CA PRO A 184 28.11 -9.14 -12.42
C PRO A 184 28.42 -9.12 -10.90
N GLY A 185 29.61 -8.69 -10.45
CA GLY A 185 30.04 -8.87 -9.05
C GLY A 185 30.71 -7.68 -8.37
N GLY A 186 30.68 -6.49 -8.98
CA GLY A 186 31.32 -5.31 -8.43
C GLY A 186 30.63 -4.80 -7.17
N GLN A 187 31.43 -4.26 -6.24
CA GLN A 187 30.88 -3.58 -5.07
C GLN A 187 30.26 -2.23 -5.48
N PRO A 188 29.12 -1.85 -4.88
CA PRO A 188 28.45 -0.61 -5.23
C PRO A 188 29.15 0.58 -4.60
N ARG A 189 29.26 1.67 -5.36
CA ARG A 189 29.77 2.97 -4.90
C ARG A 189 28.68 4.03 -5.07
N GLN A 190 28.43 4.80 -4.02
CA GLN A 190 27.55 5.97 -4.09
C GLN A 190 28.18 7.05 -4.98
N ILE A 191 27.38 7.66 -5.85
CA ILE A 191 27.83 8.68 -6.82
C ILE A 191 26.99 9.97 -6.76
N SER A 192 26.00 10.05 -5.87
CA SER A 192 25.27 11.27 -5.57
C SER A 192 25.18 11.51 -4.07
N ASP A 193 24.88 12.74 -3.69
CA ASP A 193 24.42 13.15 -2.36
C ASP A 193 23.25 14.12 -2.57
N ALA A 194 22.05 13.56 -2.73
CA ALA A 194 20.89 14.29 -3.22
C ALA A 194 20.00 14.88 -2.13
N ASN A 195 20.19 14.51 -0.86
CA ASN A 195 19.40 15.01 0.27
C ASN A 195 20.27 15.26 1.52
N PRO A 196 21.39 16.01 1.43
CA PRO A 196 22.29 16.24 2.56
C PRO A 196 21.59 16.96 3.73
N GLN A 197 20.56 17.77 3.45
CA GLN A 197 19.75 18.44 4.47
C GLN A 197 19.08 17.48 5.46
N GLN A 198 18.98 16.18 5.14
CA GLN A 198 18.50 15.17 6.08
C GLN A 198 19.28 15.17 7.41
N ALA A 199 20.57 15.50 7.37
CA ALA A 199 21.41 15.60 8.58
C ALA A 199 20.96 16.72 9.55
N GLU A 200 20.12 17.66 9.10
CA GLU A 200 19.61 18.78 9.90
C GLU A 200 18.32 18.43 10.68
N TYR A 201 17.75 17.23 10.45
CA TYR A 201 16.45 16.84 11.03
C TYR A 201 16.58 15.60 11.93
N ARG A 202 15.75 15.55 12.98
CA ARG A 202 15.53 14.31 13.74
C ARG A 202 14.75 13.33 12.87
N TRP A 203 15.26 12.13 12.62
CA TRP A 203 14.64 11.23 11.64
C TRP A 203 13.84 10.08 12.26
N GLY A 204 14.23 9.62 13.45
CA GLY A 204 13.60 8.49 14.12
C GLY A 204 14.05 7.13 13.60
N SER A 205 13.41 6.09 14.10
CA SER A 205 13.63 4.69 13.70
C SER A 205 12.32 4.02 13.31
N ILE A 206 12.42 2.91 12.58
CA ILE A 206 11.28 2.06 12.24
C ILE A 206 11.62 0.62 12.60
N GLU A 207 10.66 -0.13 13.10
CA GLU A 207 10.79 -1.55 13.37
C GLU A 207 9.55 -2.33 12.92
N PRO A 208 9.70 -3.60 12.51
CA PRO A 208 8.57 -4.49 12.36
C PRO A 208 7.98 -4.82 13.74
N VAL A 209 6.66 -4.93 13.79
CA VAL A 209 5.94 -5.39 14.98
C VAL A 209 4.97 -6.49 14.61
N GLN A 210 4.76 -7.43 15.53
CA GLN A 210 3.82 -8.54 15.36
C GLN A 210 2.98 -8.69 16.62
N TRP A 211 1.71 -9.05 16.44
CA TRP A 211 0.78 -9.34 17.52
C TRP A 211 -0.24 -10.39 17.06
N THR A 212 -0.99 -10.92 18.01
CA THR A 212 -2.12 -11.81 17.74
C THR A 212 -3.40 -10.99 17.74
N SER A 213 -4.21 -11.11 16.70
CA SER A 213 -5.48 -10.42 16.55
C SER A 213 -6.56 -10.96 17.49
N LEU A 214 -7.71 -10.27 17.55
CA LEU A 214 -8.88 -10.75 18.30
C LEU A 214 -9.40 -12.12 17.80
N THR A 215 -9.07 -12.49 16.56
CA THR A 215 -9.45 -13.76 15.92
C THR A 215 -8.35 -14.83 16.00
N GLY A 216 -7.23 -14.55 16.68
CA GLY A 216 -6.11 -15.48 16.85
C GLY A 216 -5.09 -15.47 15.70
N GLU A 217 -5.27 -14.60 14.71
CA GLU A 217 -4.35 -14.48 13.57
C GLU A 217 -3.08 -13.71 13.98
N LYS A 218 -1.91 -14.15 13.50
CA LYS A 218 -0.68 -13.36 13.64
C LYS A 218 -0.67 -12.25 12.59
N ILE A 219 -0.71 -11.02 13.03
CA ILE A 219 -0.67 -9.83 12.16
C ILE A 219 0.69 -9.15 12.30
N SER A 220 1.18 -8.61 11.18
CA SER A 220 2.39 -7.80 11.13
C SER A 220 2.05 -6.32 10.95
N GLY A 221 2.99 -5.45 11.28
CA GLY A 221 2.88 -4.02 11.06
C GLY A 221 4.23 -3.34 11.24
N LEU A 222 4.22 -2.02 11.17
CA LEU A 222 5.40 -1.18 11.39
C LEU A 222 5.15 -0.24 12.56
N LEU A 223 6.20 0.01 13.35
CA LEU A 223 6.21 1.04 14.39
C LEU A 223 7.36 2.01 14.11
N VAL A 224 7.01 3.28 13.89
CA VAL A 224 7.97 4.38 13.78
C VAL A 224 8.09 5.06 15.14
N LYS A 225 9.32 5.30 15.56
CA LYS A 225 9.66 5.92 16.84
C LYS A 225 10.40 7.24 16.63
N PRO A 226 10.21 8.24 17.51
CA PRO A 226 11.04 9.44 17.56
C PRO A 226 12.54 9.11 17.69
N ASP A 227 13.38 10.07 17.32
CA ASP A 227 14.84 9.92 17.34
C ASP A 227 15.40 9.78 18.77
N ASP A 228 14.81 10.51 19.71
CA ASP A 228 15.12 10.50 21.14
C ASP A 228 14.17 9.58 21.93
N PHE A 229 13.71 8.50 21.30
CA PHE A 229 12.80 7.54 21.94
C PHE A 229 13.43 6.92 23.20
N ASP A 230 12.72 7.09 24.30
CA ASP A 230 12.98 6.53 25.61
C ASP A 230 11.81 5.62 26.02
N PRO A 231 12.01 4.30 26.15
CA PRO A 231 10.94 3.36 26.49
C PRO A 231 10.35 3.57 27.90
N ALA A 232 10.98 4.37 28.76
CA ALA A 232 10.43 4.74 30.07
C ALA A 232 9.41 5.89 30.01
N LYS A 233 9.26 6.55 28.85
CA LYS A 233 8.27 7.62 28.62
C LYS A 233 7.06 7.12 27.86
N GLN A 234 5.94 7.80 28.04
CA GLN A 234 4.73 7.58 27.25
C GLN A 234 4.59 8.63 26.14
N TYR A 235 4.30 8.15 24.93
CA TYR A 235 4.16 8.98 23.73
C TYR A 235 2.73 8.89 23.19
N PRO A 236 2.22 9.98 22.60
CA PRO A 236 1.03 9.88 21.76
C PRO A 236 1.35 9.06 20.50
N MET A 237 0.33 8.36 20.01
CA MET A 237 0.47 7.48 18.85
C MET A 237 -0.56 7.83 17.79
N ILE A 238 -0.17 7.84 16.51
CA ILE A 238 -1.11 7.91 15.39
C ILE A 238 -1.08 6.57 14.66
N VAL A 239 -2.25 5.97 14.49
CA VAL A 239 -2.42 4.77 13.69
C VAL A 239 -2.67 5.18 12.23
N ASN A 240 -1.78 4.81 11.32
CA ASN A 240 -1.88 5.12 9.90
C ASN A 240 -1.82 3.86 9.05
N PHE A 241 -2.86 3.62 8.25
CA PHE A 241 -3.10 2.33 7.61
C PHE A 241 -3.85 2.49 6.28
N TYR A 242 -3.88 1.40 5.51
CA TYR A 242 -4.69 1.30 4.29
C TYR A 242 -5.06 -0.16 4.02
N GLU A 243 -4.08 -1.02 3.76
CA GLU A 243 -4.26 -2.47 3.64
C GLU A 243 -3.05 -3.17 4.28
N LYS A 244 -2.07 -3.59 3.47
CA LYS A 244 -0.78 -4.14 3.93
C LYS A 244 0.33 -3.13 3.65
N VAL A 245 1.15 -2.82 4.64
CA VAL A 245 2.20 -1.79 4.61
C VAL A 245 3.55 -2.31 5.07
N SER A 246 3.62 -3.47 5.74
CA SER A 246 4.85 -3.99 6.37
C SER A 246 5.97 -4.33 5.39
N ASP A 247 5.63 -4.67 4.14
CA ASP A 247 6.61 -4.86 3.06
C ASP A 247 7.38 -3.55 2.73
N GLY A 248 6.90 -2.40 3.21
CA GLY A 248 7.56 -1.11 3.09
C GLY A 248 8.56 -0.78 4.21
N LEU A 249 8.99 -1.74 5.04
CA LEU A 249 9.88 -1.52 6.20
C LEU A 249 11.07 -0.60 5.90
N HIS A 250 11.75 -0.80 4.77
CA HIS A 250 12.94 -0.05 4.42
C HIS A 250 12.69 1.15 3.51
N ARG A 251 11.43 1.49 3.19
CA ARG A 251 11.16 2.64 2.30
C ARG A 251 11.49 3.95 2.98
N HIS A 252 12.22 4.80 2.29
CA HIS A 252 12.51 6.16 2.73
C HIS A 252 11.30 7.06 2.46
N ARG A 253 11.01 7.95 3.42
CA ARG A 253 9.87 8.89 3.34
C ARG A 253 10.36 10.30 3.57
N SER A 254 10.79 10.98 2.51
CA SER A 254 11.26 12.36 2.64
C SER A 254 10.16 13.28 3.21
N PRO A 255 10.48 14.20 4.14
CA PRO A 255 9.56 15.20 4.63
C PRO A 255 8.91 15.97 3.49
N GLY A 256 7.59 16.12 3.55
CA GLY A 256 6.86 16.84 2.52
C GLY A 256 5.36 16.90 2.80
N PHE A 257 4.70 17.86 2.16
CA PHE A 257 3.26 18.03 2.28
C PHE A 257 2.54 16.93 1.50
N HIS A 258 2.30 15.79 2.14
CA HIS A 258 1.64 14.66 1.49
C HIS A 258 0.19 15.02 1.10
N ARG A 259 -0.34 14.37 0.07
CA ARG A 259 -1.65 14.72 -0.49
C ARG A 259 -2.83 14.22 0.34
N SER A 260 -2.64 13.21 1.19
CA SER A 260 -3.77 12.48 1.81
C SER A 260 -3.46 11.74 3.10
N GLN A 261 -2.22 11.78 3.58
CA GLN A 261 -1.78 10.98 4.74
C GLN A 261 -0.82 11.80 5.56
N ILE A 262 -0.61 11.42 6.82
CA ILE A 262 0.50 11.93 7.62
C ILE A 262 1.84 11.58 6.97
N ASN A 263 2.85 12.42 7.15
CA ASN A 263 4.22 12.08 6.80
C ASN A 263 4.91 11.49 8.05
N TRP A 264 5.28 10.21 8.00
CA TRP A 264 5.77 9.49 9.17
C TRP A 264 6.99 10.14 9.80
N THR A 265 7.96 10.55 8.97
CA THR A 265 9.16 11.25 9.44
C THR A 265 8.80 12.55 10.13
N VAL A 266 7.96 13.39 9.52
CA VAL A 266 7.55 14.68 10.12
C VAL A 266 6.86 14.49 11.49
N TYR A 267 5.95 13.53 11.62
CA TYR A 267 5.24 13.31 12.87
C TYR A 267 6.13 12.62 13.92
N ALA A 268 7.01 11.69 13.52
CA ALA A 268 8.00 11.11 14.43
C ALA A 268 8.97 12.16 14.99
N SER A 269 9.45 13.10 14.15
CA SER A 269 10.27 14.24 14.60
C SER A 269 9.56 15.15 15.59
N ARG A 270 8.21 15.13 15.63
CA ARG A 270 7.37 15.91 16.55
C ARG A 270 7.02 15.15 17.84
N GLY A 271 7.52 13.93 18.02
CA GLY A 271 7.31 13.14 19.22
C GLY A 271 6.12 12.17 19.16
N TYR A 272 5.55 11.93 17.98
CA TYR A 272 4.53 10.89 17.80
C TYR A 272 5.18 9.52 17.55
N LEU A 273 4.58 8.48 18.12
CA LEU A 273 4.72 7.13 17.59
C LEU A 273 3.78 6.98 16.39
N ILE A 274 4.23 6.31 15.32
CA ILE A 274 3.37 5.95 14.19
C ILE A 274 3.23 4.44 14.14
N PHE A 275 2.02 3.94 14.32
CA PHE A 275 1.72 2.52 14.19
C PHE A 275 0.99 2.26 12.88
N ALA A 276 1.50 1.35 12.07
CA ALA A 276 0.98 1.05 10.74
C ALA A 276 0.72 -0.46 10.61
N PRO A 277 -0.47 -0.94 10.99
CA PRO A 277 -0.82 -2.36 10.92
C PRO A 277 -1.11 -2.83 9.49
N ASP A 278 -0.77 -4.09 9.20
CA ASP A 278 -1.35 -4.80 8.07
C ASP A 278 -2.78 -5.25 8.42
N ILE A 279 -3.65 -5.26 7.42
CA ILE A 279 -5.05 -5.66 7.56
C ILE A 279 -5.33 -6.79 6.59
N HIS A 280 -5.82 -7.90 7.12
CA HIS A 280 -6.27 -9.06 6.35
C HIS A 280 -7.79 -9.08 6.34
N TYR A 281 -8.38 -9.21 5.16
CA TYR A 281 -9.81 -9.02 5.00
C TYR A 281 -10.58 -10.33 4.86
N LYS A 282 -11.71 -10.40 5.56
CA LYS A 282 -12.73 -11.41 5.36
C LYS A 282 -13.80 -10.86 4.42
N THR A 283 -14.10 -11.61 3.35
CA THR A 283 -15.22 -11.30 2.45
C THR A 283 -16.52 -11.10 3.23
N GLY A 284 -17.21 -9.99 2.94
CA GLY A 284 -18.45 -9.55 3.55
C GLY A 284 -18.28 -8.61 4.74
N TYR A 285 -17.12 -8.62 5.40
CA TYR A 285 -16.91 -7.96 6.69
C TYR A 285 -15.61 -7.14 6.73
N PRO A 286 -15.33 -6.28 5.72
CA PRO A 286 -14.10 -5.50 5.68
C PRO A 286 -13.91 -4.56 6.89
N GLY A 287 -14.99 -3.96 7.39
CA GLY A 287 -14.93 -3.07 8.55
C GLY A 287 -14.56 -3.81 9.83
N GLU A 288 -15.13 -5.00 10.03
CA GLU A 288 -14.80 -5.88 11.16
C GLU A 288 -13.36 -6.36 11.09
N SER A 289 -12.88 -6.77 9.91
CA SER A 289 -11.47 -7.12 9.70
C SER A 289 -10.52 -5.96 10.05
N ALA A 290 -10.88 -4.73 9.66
CA ALA A 290 -10.12 -3.54 10.02
C ALA A 290 -10.14 -3.29 11.54
N TYR A 291 -11.31 -3.43 12.17
CA TYR A 291 -11.47 -3.34 13.62
C TYR A 291 -10.57 -4.34 14.35
N ASP A 292 -10.64 -5.61 13.97
CA ASP A 292 -9.87 -6.67 14.61
C ASP A 292 -8.37 -6.43 14.51
N ALA A 293 -7.87 -6.10 13.31
CA ALA A 293 -6.45 -5.85 13.09
C ALA A 293 -5.95 -4.62 13.86
N ILE A 294 -6.68 -3.50 13.74
CA ILE A 294 -6.23 -2.21 14.28
C ILE A 294 -6.39 -2.16 15.80
N VAL A 295 -7.55 -2.54 16.34
CA VAL A 295 -7.83 -2.42 17.78
C VAL A 295 -6.95 -3.38 18.60
N SER A 296 -6.76 -4.62 18.13
CA SER A 296 -5.81 -5.55 18.78
C SER A 296 -4.37 -5.06 18.67
N GLY A 297 -3.98 -4.50 17.54
CA GLY A 297 -2.63 -3.97 17.33
C GLY A 297 -2.34 -2.79 18.25
N VAL A 298 -3.30 -1.88 18.39
CA VAL A 298 -3.20 -0.75 19.33
C VAL A 298 -3.10 -1.24 20.76
N ALA A 299 -3.94 -2.20 21.18
CA ALA A 299 -3.83 -2.79 22.51
C ALA A 299 -2.44 -3.40 22.75
N ALA A 300 -1.92 -4.16 21.79
CA ALA A 300 -0.58 -4.73 21.87
C ALA A 300 0.54 -3.67 21.92
N MET A 301 0.34 -2.49 21.30
CA MET A 301 1.30 -1.38 21.43
C MET A 301 1.20 -0.69 22.80
N ILE A 302 -0.01 -0.56 23.37
CA ILE A 302 -0.23 -0.06 24.73
C ILE A 302 0.48 -0.95 25.75
N ASP A 303 0.39 -2.27 25.60
CA ASP A 303 1.01 -3.24 26.51
C ASP A 303 2.54 -3.17 26.55
N ARG A 304 3.17 -2.51 25.57
CA ARG A 304 4.62 -2.25 25.60
C ARG A 304 5.02 -1.15 26.58
N GLY A 305 4.06 -0.44 27.18
CA GLY A 305 4.27 0.52 28.27
C GLY A 305 4.61 1.95 27.85
N PHE A 306 5.02 2.16 26.59
CA PHE A 306 5.47 3.47 26.09
C PHE A 306 4.40 4.22 25.27
N VAL A 307 3.20 3.67 25.09
CA VAL A 307 2.08 4.37 24.43
C VAL A 307 1.15 4.95 25.49
N ASP A 308 0.80 6.22 25.34
CA ASP A 308 -0.24 6.85 26.14
C ASP A 308 -1.62 6.48 25.58
N ALA A 309 -2.34 5.59 26.30
CA ALA A 309 -3.65 5.10 25.88
C ALA A 309 -4.72 6.20 25.73
N SER A 310 -4.54 7.36 26.35
CA SER A 310 -5.45 8.50 26.23
C SER A 310 -5.15 9.42 25.03
N ARG A 311 -4.01 9.21 24.34
CA ARG A 311 -3.52 10.07 23.26
C ARG A 311 -3.20 9.26 22.01
N ILE A 312 -4.21 8.53 21.54
CA ILE A 312 -4.14 7.74 20.29
C ILE A 312 -5.05 8.36 19.23
N GLY A 313 -4.45 8.73 18.09
CA GLY A 313 -5.16 9.22 16.91
C GLY A 313 -5.27 8.16 15.81
N LEU A 314 -6.24 8.35 14.93
CA LEU A 314 -6.48 7.51 13.76
C LEU A 314 -6.38 8.34 12.48
N GLN A 315 -5.68 7.88 11.45
CA GLN A 315 -5.62 8.59 10.16
C GLN A 315 -5.73 7.63 8.98
N GLY A 316 -6.74 7.85 8.14
CA GLY A 316 -6.94 7.08 6.91
C GLY A 316 -7.57 7.92 5.81
N HIS A 317 -7.29 7.55 4.55
CA HIS A 317 -7.86 8.21 3.37
C HIS A 317 -8.36 7.18 2.36
N SER A 318 -9.42 7.51 1.61
CA SER A 318 -10.07 6.62 0.65
C SER A 318 -10.59 5.35 1.33
N TRP A 319 -10.08 4.16 0.99
CA TRP A 319 -10.39 2.93 1.72
C TRP A 319 -10.07 3.03 3.22
N GLY A 320 -8.90 3.59 3.56
CA GLY A 320 -8.55 3.92 4.95
C GLY A 320 -9.49 4.95 5.58
N GLY A 321 -10.08 5.85 4.80
CA GLY A 321 -11.06 6.83 5.27
C GLY A 321 -12.40 6.20 5.62
N TYR A 322 -12.86 5.23 4.81
CA TYR A 322 -13.98 4.37 5.16
C TYR A 322 -13.71 3.63 6.48
N GLN A 323 -12.57 2.97 6.60
CA GLN A 323 -12.20 2.21 7.79
C GLN A 323 -12.09 3.11 9.03
N ALA A 324 -11.53 4.32 8.89
CA ALA A 324 -11.49 5.31 9.98
C ALA A 324 -12.90 5.73 10.42
N ALA A 325 -13.78 6.04 9.47
CA ALA A 325 -15.18 6.35 9.75
C ALA A 325 -15.92 5.16 10.38
N TYR A 326 -15.62 3.92 9.97
CA TYR A 326 -16.18 2.72 10.58
C TYR A 326 -15.71 2.55 12.03
N LEU A 327 -14.40 2.61 12.28
CA LEU A 327 -13.79 2.41 13.60
C LEU A 327 -14.36 3.33 14.67
N VAL A 328 -14.54 4.63 14.37
CA VAL A 328 -15.10 5.60 15.34
C VAL A 328 -16.56 5.34 15.71
N THR A 329 -17.27 4.47 14.96
CA THR A 329 -18.64 4.03 15.32
C THR A 329 -18.63 2.77 16.20
N ARG A 330 -17.48 2.14 16.41
CA ARG A 330 -17.33 0.82 17.04
C ARG A 330 -16.53 0.84 18.34
N THR A 331 -15.72 1.88 18.56
CA THR A 331 -14.87 2.00 19.75
C THR A 331 -14.55 3.45 20.07
N ASP A 332 -14.37 3.74 21.35
CA ASP A 332 -13.90 5.03 21.88
C ASP A 332 -12.38 5.02 22.18
N MET A 333 -11.65 4.01 21.69
CA MET A 333 -10.19 3.88 21.89
C MET A 333 -9.38 5.06 21.33
N PHE A 334 -9.93 5.79 20.35
CA PHE A 334 -9.24 6.89 19.68
C PHE A 334 -9.69 8.24 20.23
N ALA A 335 -8.72 9.05 20.65
CA ALA A 335 -8.93 10.42 21.14
C ALA A 335 -9.35 11.38 20.02
N CYS A 336 -8.95 11.13 18.78
CA CYS A 336 -9.39 11.84 17.58
C CYS A 336 -9.13 11.01 16.32
N ALA A 337 -9.81 11.33 15.22
CA ALA A 337 -9.60 10.67 13.93
C ALA A 337 -9.65 11.66 12.76
N GLU A 338 -8.88 11.38 11.71
CA GLU A 338 -9.03 11.98 10.39
C GLU A 338 -9.46 10.91 9.38
N ALA A 339 -10.55 11.20 8.66
CA ALA A 339 -11.11 10.36 7.62
C ALA A 339 -11.18 11.14 6.30
N GLY A 340 -10.22 10.89 5.42
CA GLY A 340 -10.15 11.50 4.10
C GLY A 340 -10.90 10.70 3.03
N ALA A 341 -11.66 11.39 2.19
CA ALA A 341 -12.54 10.85 1.15
C ALA A 341 -13.29 9.56 1.59
N PRO A 342 -13.99 9.58 2.74
CA PRO A 342 -14.59 8.38 3.30
C PRO A 342 -15.83 7.93 2.52
N VAL A 343 -16.11 6.63 2.54
CA VAL A 343 -17.43 6.09 2.19
C VAL A 343 -18.22 5.92 3.49
N ALA A 344 -19.30 6.69 3.65
CA ALA A 344 -20.14 6.65 4.85
C ALA A 344 -21.35 5.71 4.69
N ASN A 345 -21.83 5.56 3.47
CA ASN A 345 -23.03 4.82 3.13
C ASN A 345 -22.77 4.00 1.85
N MET A 346 -22.41 2.73 2.03
CA MET A 346 -22.16 1.82 0.92
C MET A 346 -23.42 1.58 0.07
N THR A 347 -24.63 1.74 0.62
CA THR A 347 -25.88 1.58 -0.16
C THR A 347 -26.03 2.69 -1.22
N SER A 348 -25.86 3.95 -0.82
CA SER A 348 -25.96 5.09 -1.76
C SER A 348 -24.74 5.17 -2.68
N ALA A 349 -23.56 4.76 -2.20
CA ALA A 349 -22.34 4.79 -2.99
C ALA A 349 -22.25 3.64 -4.02
N TYR A 350 -22.93 2.51 -3.79
CA TYR A 350 -22.94 1.34 -4.67
C TYR A 350 -23.52 1.65 -6.07
N GLY A 351 -24.67 2.32 -6.11
CA GLY A 351 -25.35 2.66 -7.36
C GLY A 351 -24.73 3.84 -8.14
N GLY A 352 -23.64 4.42 -7.64
CA GLY A 352 -22.99 5.57 -8.25
C GLY A 352 -22.10 5.21 -9.46
N ILE A 353 -21.68 6.24 -10.18
CA ILE A 353 -20.69 6.15 -11.27
C ILE A 353 -19.34 6.67 -10.77
N ARG A 354 -18.26 6.00 -11.18
CA ARG A 354 -16.90 6.51 -11.02
C ARG A 354 -16.62 7.51 -12.14
N TRP A 355 -16.85 8.79 -11.89
CA TRP A 355 -16.83 9.85 -12.91
C TRP A 355 -15.53 9.96 -13.71
N GLU A 356 -14.40 9.58 -13.11
CA GLU A 356 -13.10 9.53 -13.82
C GLU A 356 -13.06 8.49 -14.95
N SER A 357 -13.71 7.33 -14.79
CA SER A 357 -13.68 6.23 -15.77
C SER A 357 -15.02 5.96 -16.46
N GLY A 358 -16.11 6.54 -15.99
CA GLY A 358 -17.48 6.27 -16.46
C GLY A 358 -18.02 4.89 -16.06
N MET A 359 -17.29 4.12 -15.24
CA MET A 359 -17.72 2.78 -14.81
C MET A 359 -18.75 2.86 -13.69
N SER A 360 -19.68 1.89 -13.67
CA SER A 360 -20.46 1.60 -12.46
C SER A 360 -19.52 1.30 -11.31
N ARG A 361 -19.86 1.73 -10.09
CA ARG A 361 -19.08 1.44 -8.89
C ARG A 361 -19.32 0.04 -8.34
N ALA A 362 -20.35 -0.68 -8.79
CA ALA A 362 -20.75 -1.98 -8.24
C ALA A 362 -19.57 -2.97 -8.10
N PHE A 363 -18.70 -3.07 -9.12
CA PHE A 363 -17.56 -3.99 -9.11
C PHE A 363 -16.63 -3.80 -7.89
N GLN A 364 -16.45 -2.55 -7.43
CA GLN A 364 -15.53 -2.25 -6.34
C GLN A 364 -16.09 -2.71 -4.99
N TYR A 365 -17.42 -2.74 -4.87
CA TYR A 365 -18.12 -3.15 -3.66
C TYR A 365 -18.27 -4.66 -3.61
N GLU A 366 -18.70 -5.26 -4.72
CA GLU A 366 -18.92 -6.69 -4.81
C GLU A 366 -17.59 -7.47 -4.70
N ARG A 367 -16.56 -7.04 -5.45
CA ARG A 367 -15.39 -7.87 -5.77
C ARG A 367 -14.03 -7.28 -5.43
N GLN A 368 -13.90 -5.96 -5.24
CA GLN A 368 -12.59 -5.34 -4.95
C GLN A 368 -12.56 -4.78 -3.53
N HIS A 369 -12.10 -3.54 -3.34
CA HIS A 369 -11.79 -2.96 -2.03
C HIS A 369 -12.84 -3.21 -0.94
N SER A 370 -14.14 -3.08 -1.22
CA SER A 370 -15.16 -3.30 -0.18
C SER A 370 -15.48 -4.77 0.08
N ARG A 371 -15.08 -5.69 -0.80
CA ARG A 371 -15.11 -7.14 -0.54
C ARG A 371 -16.46 -7.65 -0.04
N ILE A 372 -17.59 -7.03 -0.39
CA ILE A 372 -18.91 -7.39 0.17
C ILE A 372 -19.33 -8.81 -0.27
N GLY A 373 -18.82 -9.25 -1.42
CA GLY A 373 -18.97 -10.61 -1.93
C GLY A 373 -20.24 -10.86 -2.72
N GLY A 374 -21.02 -9.82 -3.01
CA GLY A 374 -22.22 -9.87 -3.84
C GLY A 374 -22.92 -8.52 -3.93
N SER A 375 -23.95 -8.45 -4.76
CA SER A 375 -24.70 -7.22 -5.04
C SER A 375 -25.49 -6.73 -3.83
N LEU A 376 -25.92 -5.47 -3.87
CA LEU A 376 -26.77 -4.87 -2.83
C LEU A 376 -28.08 -5.64 -2.61
N TRP A 377 -28.62 -6.27 -3.66
CA TRP A 377 -29.88 -7.01 -3.59
C TRP A 377 -29.70 -8.43 -3.04
N GLU A 378 -28.53 -9.03 -3.22
CA GLU A 378 -28.21 -10.33 -2.64
C GLU A 378 -27.87 -10.23 -1.15
N TYR A 379 -27.11 -9.20 -0.76
CA TYR A 379 -26.62 -9.03 0.61
C TYR A 379 -26.93 -7.65 1.21
N PRO A 380 -28.19 -7.19 1.24
CA PRO A 380 -28.53 -5.84 1.68
C PRO A 380 -28.05 -5.52 3.10
N LEU A 381 -28.11 -6.51 4.00
CA LEU A 381 -27.64 -6.34 5.38
C LEU A 381 -26.13 -6.11 5.46
N ARG A 382 -25.32 -6.74 4.62
CA ARG A 382 -23.85 -6.51 4.62
C ARG A 382 -23.52 -5.08 4.24
N TYR A 383 -24.25 -4.49 3.30
CA TYR A 383 -24.05 -3.08 2.93
C TYR A 383 -24.46 -2.13 4.06
N LEU A 384 -25.54 -2.43 4.78
CA LEU A 384 -25.97 -1.64 5.95
C LEU A 384 -24.96 -1.78 7.10
N GLU A 385 -24.54 -3.00 7.44
CA GLU A 385 -23.61 -3.30 8.53
C GLU A 385 -22.23 -2.66 8.31
N ASN A 386 -21.76 -2.62 7.06
CA ASN A 386 -20.50 -1.97 6.70
C ASN A 386 -20.63 -0.46 6.45
N SER A 387 -21.79 0.17 6.64
CA SER A 387 -21.97 1.61 6.42
C SER A 387 -21.90 2.39 7.74
N PRO A 388 -20.86 3.21 7.97
CA PRO A 388 -20.73 4.03 9.19
C PRO A 388 -21.94 4.93 9.48
N LEU A 389 -22.64 5.39 8.42
CA LEU A 389 -23.79 6.29 8.51
C LEU A 389 -24.86 5.80 9.52
N PHE A 390 -25.11 4.49 9.57
CA PHE A 390 -26.17 3.92 10.42
C PHE A 390 -25.74 3.67 11.86
N SER A 391 -24.55 4.12 12.26
CA SER A 391 -24.05 4.04 13.65
C SER A 391 -23.38 5.33 14.11
N LEU A 392 -23.66 6.46 13.45
CA LEU A 392 -23.10 7.77 13.84
C LEU A 392 -23.55 8.26 15.22
N ASP A 393 -24.67 7.76 15.73
CA ASP A 393 -25.16 8.03 17.08
C ASP A 393 -24.18 7.53 18.16
N LYS A 394 -23.38 6.50 17.83
CA LYS A 394 -22.37 5.89 18.71
C LYS A 394 -21.02 6.60 18.71
N VAL A 395 -20.80 7.57 17.82
CA VAL A 395 -19.51 8.26 17.71
C VAL A 395 -19.31 9.20 18.90
N HIS A 396 -18.21 9.07 19.63
CA HIS A 396 -17.75 10.07 20.60
C HIS A 396 -16.43 10.73 20.18
N THR A 397 -15.63 10.03 19.37
CA THR A 397 -14.35 10.51 18.85
C THR A 397 -14.53 11.72 17.92
N PRO A 398 -13.85 12.86 18.20
CA PRO A 398 -13.75 13.99 17.27
C PRO A 398 -13.23 13.58 15.90
N LEU A 399 -13.93 14.00 14.84
CA LEU A 399 -13.63 13.60 13.46
C LEU A 399 -13.31 14.78 12.54
N LEU A 400 -12.10 14.80 11.98
CA LEU A 400 -11.72 15.66 10.87
C LEU A 400 -12.00 14.92 9.55
N ILE A 401 -12.79 15.53 8.66
CA ILE A 401 -13.14 14.95 7.36
C ILE A 401 -12.49 15.79 6.28
N LEU A 402 -11.73 15.18 5.38
CA LEU A 402 -11.31 15.79 4.12
C LEU A 402 -12.15 15.19 3.00
N HIS A 403 -12.88 15.96 2.21
CA HIS A 403 -13.47 15.46 0.98
C HIS A 403 -13.62 16.62 -0.02
N ASN A 404 -13.20 16.41 -1.26
CA ASN A 404 -13.23 17.45 -2.29
C ASN A 404 -14.44 17.27 -3.23
N ASP A 405 -14.89 18.37 -3.82
CA ASP A 405 -16.12 18.44 -4.63
C ASP A 405 -15.96 17.94 -6.07
N LYS A 406 -14.73 17.64 -6.52
CA LYS A 406 -14.41 16.99 -7.80
C LYS A 406 -13.78 15.61 -7.65
N ASP A 407 -13.99 14.97 -6.49
CA ASP A 407 -13.59 13.59 -6.29
C ASP A 407 -14.30 12.65 -7.29
N GLY A 408 -13.52 12.10 -8.23
CA GLY A 408 -14.01 11.15 -9.22
C GLY A 408 -13.94 9.69 -8.77
N ALA A 409 -13.32 9.41 -7.62
CA ALA A 409 -13.13 8.08 -7.05
C ALA A 409 -14.13 7.76 -5.93
N VAL A 410 -14.52 8.73 -5.10
CA VAL A 410 -15.58 8.59 -4.07
C VAL A 410 -16.57 9.74 -4.20
N PRO A 411 -17.90 9.50 -4.24
CA PRO A 411 -18.87 10.56 -4.47
C PRO A 411 -18.80 11.56 -3.32
N TRP A 412 -18.66 12.84 -3.64
CA TRP A 412 -18.60 13.96 -2.69
C TRP A 412 -19.72 13.92 -1.64
N TYR A 413 -20.91 13.45 -2.02
CA TYR A 413 -22.03 13.28 -1.10
C TYR A 413 -21.76 12.35 0.07
N GLN A 414 -20.79 11.42 -0.01
CA GLN A 414 -20.43 10.58 1.13
C GLN A 414 -19.80 11.38 2.28
N GLY A 415 -18.93 12.35 1.97
CA GLY A 415 -18.40 13.27 2.96
C GLY A 415 -19.48 14.21 3.52
N ILE A 416 -20.42 14.65 2.68
CA ILE A 416 -21.58 15.45 3.11
C ILE A 416 -22.49 14.65 4.04
N GLU A 417 -22.84 13.40 3.69
CA GLU A 417 -23.70 12.52 4.50
C GLU A 417 -23.07 12.30 5.88
N LEU A 418 -21.77 12.00 5.93
CA LEU A 418 -21.03 11.81 7.18
C LEU A 418 -21.03 13.07 8.05
N PHE A 419 -20.60 14.20 7.48
CA PHE A 419 -20.53 15.47 8.19
C PHE A 419 -21.90 15.92 8.69
N SER A 420 -22.91 15.92 7.81
CA SER A 420 -24.25 16.39 8.15
C SER A 420 -24.91 15.50 9.20
N GLY A 421 -24.70 14.18 9.14
CA GLY A 421 -25.18 13.23 10.15
C GLY A 421 -24.55 13.48 11.52
N LEU A 422 -23.22 13.61 11.59
CA LEU A 422 -22.51 13.92 12.84
C LEU A 422 -22.93 15.27 13.43
N ARG A 423 -23.06 16.31 12.59
CA ARG A 423 -23.55 17.63 13.00
C ARG A 423 -24.98 17.56 13.54
N ARG A 424 -25.88 16.80 12.91
CA ARG A 424 -27.26 16.61 13.37
C ARG A 424 -27.31 15.97 14.76
N LEU A 425 -26.38 15.07 15.04
CA LEU A 425 -26.25 14.34 16.31
C LEU A 425 -25.41 15.10 17.36
N GLY A 426 -24.98 16.33 17.07
CA GLY A 426 -24.19 17.15 18.00
C GLY A 426 -22.78 16.61 18.26
N LYS A 427 -22.24 15.78 17.36
CA LYS A 427 -20.90 15.19 17.51
C LYS A 427 -19.81 16.16 17.02
N PRO A 428 -18.63 16.20 17.68
CA PRO A 428 -17.52 17.07 17.27
C PRO A 428 -16.97 16.63 15.91
N CYS A 429 -17.15 17.46 14.88
CA CYS A 429 -16.65 17.18 13.54
C CYS A 429 -16.38 18.44 12.71
N TRP A 430 -15.45 18.30 11.76
CA TRP A 430 -15.04 19.34 10.82
C TRP A 430 -14.95 18.76 9.41
N LEU A 431 -15.30 19.57 8.40
CA LEU A 431 -15.19 19.20 6.99
C LEU A 431 -14.28 20.19 6.26
N LEU A 432 -13.16 19.68 5.77
CA LEU A 432 -12.27 20.38 4.86
C LEU A 432 -12.65 20.03 3.43
N ASN A 433 -12.95 21.06 2.64
CA ASN A 433 -13.24 20.94 1.21
C ASN A 433 -12.35 21.90 0.42
N TYR A 434 -11.56 21.34 -0.49
CA TYR A 434 -10.79 22.13 -1.44
C TYR A 434 -11.50 22.11 -2.78
N ASN A 435 -12.14 23.23 -3.10
CA ASN A 435 -12.95 23.36 -4.31
C ASN A 435 -12.12 23.06 -5.57
N ASN A 436 -12.71 22.28 -6.47
CA ASN A 436 -12.16 21.78 -7.72
C ASN A 436 -10.95 20.85 -7.60
N GLU A 437 -10.64 20.35 -6.39
CA GLU A 437 -9.64 19.31 -6.22
C GLU A 437 -10.27 17.92 -6.43
N PRO A 438 -9.51 16.95 -6.96
CA PRO A 438 -9.98 15.58 -7.15
C PRO A 438 -9.96 14.83 -5.80
N HIS A 439 -9.81 13.49 -5.84
CA HIS A 439 -9.81 12.62 -4.66
C HIS A 439 -8.92 13.09 -3.49
N TRP A 440 -7.85 13.84 -3.79
CA TRP A 440 -6.96 14.49 -2.82
C TRP A 440 -6.52 15.87 -3.32
N PRO A 441 -6.06 16.78 -2.43
CA PRO A 441 -5.37 18.00 -2.82
C PRO A 441 -4.18 17.75 -3.76
N VAL A 442 -4.21 18.36 -4.95
CA VAL A 442 -3.10 18.33 -5.92
C VAL A 442 -2.28 19.60 -5.84
N LYS A 443 -2.92 20.78 -5.73
CA LYS A 443 -2.21 22.07 -5.67
C LYS A 443 -1.36 22.14 -4.40
N LEU A 444 -0.13 22.63 -4.55
CA LEU A 444 0.81 22.73 -3.43
C LEU A 444 0.23 23.55 -2.26
N GLN A 445 -0.45 24.67 -2.53
CA GLN A 445 -1.05 25.46 -1.46
C GLN A 445 -2.11 24.68 -0.66
N ASN A 446 -2.89 23.83 -1.32
CA ASN A 446 -3.95 23.04 -0.68
C ASN A 446 -3.35 21.87 0.11
N ARG A 447 -2.27 21.27 -0.40
CA ARG A 447 -1.48 20.27 0.34
C ARG A 447 -0.87 20.87 1.62
N ILE A 448 -0.33 22.09 1.54
CA ILE A 448 0.21 22.81 2.69
C ILE A 448 -0.88 23.10 3.72
N ASP A 449 -2.01 23.67 3.29
CA ASP A 449 -3.14 23.98 4.17
C ASP A 449 -3.68 22.72 4.85
N PHE A 450 -3.90 21.64 4.09
CA PHE A 450 -4.39 20.37 4.62
C PHE A 450 -3.47 19.78 5.68
N GLN A 451 -2.17 19.69 5.37
CA GLN A 451 -1.19 19.13 6.31
C GLN A 451 -1.07 19.98 7.58
N LYS A 452 -1.15 21.31 7.48
CA LYS A 452 -1.18 22.19 8.65
C LYS A 452 -2.42 21.97 9.51
N ARG A 453 -3.61 21.92 8.92
CA ARG A 453 -4.87 21.68 9.67
C ARG A 453 -4.89 20.30 10.32
N MET A 454 -4.50 19.27 9.57
CA MET A 454 -4.40 17.91 10.11
C MET A 454 -3.38 17.83 11.26
N GLN A 455 -2.23 18.49 11.13
CA GLN A 455 -1.24 18.57 12.21
C GLN A 455 -1.81 19.29 13.43
N GLN A 456 -2.43 20.46 13.28
CA GLN A 456 -3.02 21.20 14.40
C GLN A 456 -4.16 20.42 15.08
N PHE A 457 -4.94 19.68 14.30
CA PHE A 457 -5.99 18.81 14.81
C PHE A 457 -5.42 17.70 15.71
N PHE A 458 -4.41 16.97 15.24
CA PHE A 458 -3.73 15.96 16.06
C PHE A 458 -2.96 16.57 17.23
N ASP A 459 -2.28 17.71 17.04
CA ASP A 459 -1.55 18.41 18.11
C ASP A 459 -2.52 18.82 19.23
N HIS A 460 -3.72 19.29 18.90
CA HIS A 460 -4.72 19.69 19.89
C HIS A 460 -5.14 18.51 20.78
N TYR A 461 -5.52 17.38 20.17
CA TYR A 461 -6.05 16.23 20.91
C TYR A 461 -4.97 15.35 21.54
N LEU A 462 -3.77 15.29 20.95
CA LEU A 462 -2.74 14.31 21.33
C LEU A 462 -1.48 14.94 21.94
N MET A 463 -1.28 16.24 21.75
CA MET A 463 -0.13 16.99 22.30
C MET A 463 -0.57 18.12 23.24
N SER A 464 -1.87 18.20 23.55
CA SER A 464 -2.46 19.26 24.38
C SER A 464 -2.20 20.66 23.85
N ALA A 465 -1.97 20.81 22.54
CA ALA A 465 -1.84 22.12 21.92
C ALA A 465 -3.18 22.87 22.02
N PRO A 466 -3.17 24.22 22.11
CA PRO A 466 -4.42 24.97 22.12
C PRO A 466 -5.24 24.75 20.84
N MET A 467 -6.56 24.83 20.95
CA MET A 467 -7.43 24.68 19.78
C MET A 467 -7.20 25.83 18.79
N PRO A 468 -6.93 25.54 17.50
CA PRO A 468 -6.81 26.58 16.48
C PRO A 468 -8.17 27.21 16.16
N SER A 469 -8.16 28.49 15.78
CA SER A 469 -9.38 29.27 15.51
C SER A 469 -10.28 28.64 14.44
N TRP A 470 -9.70 27.99 13.43
CA TRP A 470 -10.48 27.30 12.40
C TRP A 470 -11.28 26.12 12.96
N MET A 471 -10.83 25.45 14.02
CA MET A 471 -11.60 24.40 14.69
C MET A 471 -12.74 24.99 15.52
N GLN A 472 -12.50 26.13 16.17
CA GLN A 472 -13.49 26.73 17.07
C GLN A 472 -14.67 27.36 16.32
N ARG A 473 -14.41 28.16 15.28
CA ARG A 473 -15.45 28.95 14.59
C ARG A 473 -15.57 28.66 13.08
N GLY A 474 -14.76 27.75 12.54
CA GLY A 474 -14.60 27.59 11.09
C GLY A 474 -13.84 28.76 10.45
N VAL A 475 -13.74 28.75 9.12
CA VAL A 475 -13.20 29.89 8.34
C VAL A 475 -14.33 30.45 7.49
N PRO A 476 -14.85 31.65 7.80
CA PRO A 476 -15.89 32.28 6.99
C PRO A 476 -15.47 32.46 5.53
N PRO A 477 -16.40 32.38 4.55
CA PRO A 477 -16.07 32.56 3.14
C PRO A 477 -15.35 33.88 2.82
N LEU A 478 -15.67 34.95 3.56
CA LEU A 478 -15.05 36.28 3.41
C LEU A 478 -13.60 36.34 3.91
N GLU A 479 -13.20 35.40 4.78
CA GLU A 479 -11.86 35.33 5.34
C GLU A 479 -10.95 34.35 4.57
N LYS A 480 -11.53 33.51 3.70
CA LYS A 480 -10.80 32.48 2.95
C LYS A 480 -9.72 33.12 2.07
N GLY A 481 -8.46 32.77 2.32
CA GLY A 481 -7.30 33.35 1.62
C GLY A 481 -6.71 34.61 2.27
N ILE A 482 -7.33 35.14 3.32
CA ILE A 482 -6.87 36.30 4.09
C ILE A 482 -6.49 35.86 5.51
N LEU A 483 -7.46 35.29 6.25
CA LEU A 483 -7.30 34.73 7.59
C LEU A 483 -7.63 33.24 7.54
N GLN A 484 -6.59 32.39 7.61
CA GLN A 484 -6.75 30.94 7.49
C GLN A 484 -7.22 30.27 8.80
N GLY A 485 -7.24 31.02 9.91
CA GLY A 485 -7.65 30.55 11.22
C GLY A 485 -6.61 29.66 11.92
N PHE A 486 -5.33 29.72 11.51
CA PHE A 486 -4.26 28.89 12.06
C PHE A 486 -3.83 29.34 13.46
N GLU A 487 -4.10 30.58 13.83
CA GLU A 487 -3.85 31.12 15.15
C GLU A 487 -4.62 30.34 16.21
N THR A 488 -3.94 30.05 17.30
CA THR A 488 -4.55 29.49 18.51
C THR A 488 -5.10 30.61 19.37
N GLY A 489 -6.32 30.44 19.90
CA GLY A 489 -6.83 31.35 20.93
C GLY A 489 -5.92 31.29 22.16
N GLY A 490 -5.52 32.46 22.66
CA GLY A 490 -4.78 32.61 23.92
C GLY A 490 -5.68 32.49 25.15
#